data_AF-A0A9P0HWP1-F1
#
_entry.id   AF-A0A9P0HWP1-F1
#
_cell.length_a   1.000
_cell.length_b   1.000
_cell.length_c   1.000
_cell.angle_alpha   90.00
_cell.angle_beta   90.00
_cell.angle_gamma   90.00
#
_symmetry.space_group_name_H-M   'P 1'
#
loop_
_entity.id
_entity.type
_entity.pdbx_description
1 polymer ?
#
loop_
_entity_poly.entity_id
_entity_poly.type
_entity_poly.pdbx_seq_one_letter_code
_entity_poly.pdbx_strand_id
1 'polypeptide(L)'
;MQGPQDTMQYSVSDSELSLKVTAKIRSLYDAQLRLQHNIQPLPLGTDIANTVKYFSQTLLSVLKDVPRSPLEMLRDADNDGERMGLYPNLDYKSLFNALSGLVDSTPHLQYGTLPFGQAILQCLGCLLPFLEYDMIDNLPFLVAYCVAMFPVALHQEILHLLSYYILPFTITRKYAGMEEESQASQSVAAIIMMVFQHSNNPAHHCQLLECLMSMKQWVVKDILCVIAYGTWGARLSAAKLLFYYWPPFDAKLFDRKGLLCKFSNDLVPFLCQRDMCPNAGTAEAAKVCYDHCISVTFASDSPPPLYLCIECANEIHREHPNQRFFDILHPQQQVSMVCENKNCRSTDKAAYSICFSNECASYNGNHPIRYCQQCHGNRHNSRRGGDHVVHTRLPLAWQMDSDMQTNLVEAIISLLKEAKPINMEDPDSSTEQLKPPLSVDLPDPISVEDRQLLGRYGVWLMVGLCTPNPDTPDEILGRLLSVLFHWFHVTSFSYTG
;
A
#
# COMPACT_ATOMS: atom_id res chain seq x y z
N MET A 1 44.60 -12.76 38.04
CA MET A 1 43.35 -13.49 38.26
C MET A 1 42.24 -12.48 38.48
N GLN A 2 41.56 -12.09 37.41
CA GLN A 2 40.22 -11.51 37.41
C GLN A 2 39.46 -12.37 36.40
N GLY A 3 38.48 -13.12 36.90
CA GLY A 3 37.81 -14.20 36.17
C GLY A 3 36.67 -13.73 35.25
N PRO A 4 36.00 -14.68 34.58
CA PRO A 4 34.99 -14.46 33.53
C PRO A 4 33.60 -14.12 34.12
N GLN A 5 33.49 -13.04 34.89
CA GLN A 5 32.21 -12.64 35.52
C GLN A 5 31.28 -11.88 34.56
N ASP A 6 31.82 -11.13 33.59
CA ASP A 6 30.98 -10.31 32.69
C ASP A 6 30.22 -11.15 31.66
N THR A 7 30.80 -12.24 31.14
CA THR A 7 30.13 -13.11 30.15
C THR A 7 28.97 -13.93 30.76
N MET A 8 29.05 -14.23 32.06
CA MET A 8 28.04 -15.05 32.74
C MET A 8 26.79 -14.23 33.10
N GLN A 9 26.94 -12.93 33.39
CA GLN A 9 25.82 -12.04 33.72
C GLN A 9 24.91 -11.73 32.51
N TYR A 10 25.49 -11.49 31.32
CA TYR A 10 24.74 -11.31 30.07
C TYR A 10 23.94 -12.56 29.68
N SER A 11 24.51 -13.77 29.89
CA SER A 11 23.83 -15.03 29.55
C SER A 11 22.61 -15.35 30.44
N VAL A 12 22.62 -14.90 31.70
CA VAL A 12 21.52 -15.12 32.65
C VAL A 12 20.38 -14.14 32.42
N SER A 13 20.68 -12.87 32.11
CA SER A 13 19.65 -11.87 31.77
C SER A 13 18.91 -12.23 30.47
N ASP A 14 19.61 -12.73 29.46
CA ASP A 14 19.00 -13.16 28.20
C ASP A 14 18.12 -14.39 28.39
N SER A 15 18.54 -15.33 29.25
CA SER A 15 17.73 -16.50 29.61
C SER A 15 16.45 -16.11 30.37
N GLU A 16 16.50 -15.14 31.27
CA GLU A 16 15.32 -14.67 32.01
C GLU A 16 14.35 -13.91 31.08
N LEU A 17 14.88 -13.06 30.20
CA LEU A 17 14.10 -12.36 29.19
C LEU A 17 13.39 -13.35 28.24
N SER A 18 14.12 -14.37 27.77
CA SER A 18 13.58 -15.43 26.92
C SER A 18 12.41 -16.15 27.59
N LEU A 19 12.54 -16.54 28.85
CA LEU A 19 11.45 -17.17 29.62
C LEU A 19 10.22 -16.28 29.76
N LYS A 20 10.41 -14.98 30.03
CA LYS A 20 9.31 -14.01 30.13
C LYS A 20 8.59 -13.82 28.80
N VAL A 21 9.34 -13.72 27.71
CA VAL A 21 8.82 -13.61 26.34
C VAL A 21 7.99 -14.84 25.99
N THR A 22 8.54 -16.05 26.17
CA THR A 22 7.80 -17.30 25.91
C THR A 22 6.52 -17.40 26.74
N ALA A 23 6.55 -17.04 28.02
CA ALA A 23 5.37 -17.08 28.89
C ALA A 23 4.27 -16.12 28.40
N LYS A 24 4.64 -14.91 27.97
CA LYS A 24 3.68 -13.93 27.43
C LYS A 24 3.15 -14.33 26.06
N ILE A 25 3.97 -14.93 25.19
CA ILE A 25 3.49 -15.47 23.90
C ILE A 25 2.42 -16.55 24.16
N ARG A 26 2.66 -17.46 25.10
CA ARG A 26 1.65 -18.45 25.51
C ARG A 26 0.36 -17.80 26.01
N SER A 27 0.44 -16.69 26.73
CA SER A 27 -0.75 -15.96 27.18
C SER A 27 -1.56 -15.34 26.03
N LEU A 28 -0.89 -14.91 24.94
CA LEU A 28 -1.56 -14.45 23.73
C LEU A 28 -2.31 -15.59 23.03
N TYR A 29 -1.69 -16.77 22.92
CA TYR A 29 -2.33 -17.96 22.37
C TYR A 29 -3.51 -18.44 23.22
N ASP A 30 -3.41 -18.40 24.56
CA ASP A 30 -4.54 -18.69 25.46
C ASP A 30 -5.71 -17.73 25.21
N ALA A 31 -5.41 -16.43 25.10
CA ALA A 31 -6.42 -15.42 24.80
C ALA A 31 -7.09 -15.68 23.45
N GLN A 32 -6.31 -15.98 22.41
CA GLN A 32 -6.82 -16.32 21.08
C GLN A 32 -7.76 -17.54 21.14
N LEU A 33 -7.33 -18.63 21.77
CA LEU A 33 -8.12 -19.86 21.92
C LEU A 33 -9.45 -19.58 22.63
N ARG A 34 -9.41 -18.79 23.71
CA ARG A 34 -10.63 -18.44 24.47
C ARG A 34 -11.60 -17.59 23.67
N LEU A 35 -11.10 -16.66 22.85
CA LEU A 35 -11.94 -15.86 21.94
C LEU A 35 -12.59 -16.72 20.86
N GLN A 36 -11.81 -17.55 20.17
CA GLN A 36 -12.29 -18.40 19.08
C GLN A 36 -13.34 -19.43 19.54
N HIS A 37 -13.17 -19.98 20.75
CA HIS A 37 -14.06 -21.00 21.30
C HIS A 37 -15.07 -20.47 22.33
N ASN A 38 -15.17 -19.15 22.50
CA ASN A 38 -16.05 -18.49 23.47
C ASN A 38 -15.91 -19.02 24.92
N ILE A 39 -14.68 -19.30 25.36
CA ILE A 39 -14.39 -19.87 26.69
C ILE A 39 -14.36 -18.74 27.73
N GLN A 40 -15.19 -18.87 28.77
CA GLN A 40 -15.31 -17.87 29.83
C GLN A 40 -14.19 -17.97 30.91
N PRO A 41 -13.74 -16.84 31.50
CA PRO A 41 -14.15 -15.48 31.15
C PRO A 41 -13.57 -15.06 29.78
N LEU A 42 -14.28 -14.26 28.99
CA LEU A 42 -13.73 -13.79 27.72
C LEU A 42 -12.59 -12.80 27.93
N PRO A 43 -11.47 -12.93 27.20
CA PRO A 43 -10.40 -11.93 27.23
C PRO A 43 -10.89 -10.54 26.80
N LEU A 44 -10.46 -9.50 27.51
CA LEU A 44 -10.73 -8.11 27.13
C LEU A 44 -9.66 -7.62 26.14
N GLY A 45 -10.06 -6.82 25.16
CA GLY A 45 -9.12 -6.23 24.20
C GLY A 45 -8.04 -5.38 24.88
N THR A 46 -8.36 -4.71 26.00
CA THR A 46 -7.40 -3.93 26.80
C THR A 46 -6.33 -4.80 27.47
N ASP A 47 -6.68 -6.00 27.93
CA ASP A 47 -5.73 -6.89 28.62
C ASP A 47 -4.74 -7.50 27.62
N ILE A 48 -5.26 -7.87 26.44
CA ILE A 48 -4.43 -8.31 25.32
C ILE A 48 -3.54 -7.15 24.87
N ALA A 49 -4.08 -5.94 24.71
CA ALA A 49 -3.32 -4.75 24.34
C ALA A 49 -2.14 -4.49 25.28
N ASN A 50 -2.35 -4.59 26.60
CA ASN A 50 -1.28 -4.41 27.59
C ASN A 50 -0.18 -5.47 27.45
N THR A 51 -0.56 -6.72 27.15
CA THR A 51 0.40 -7.80 26.90
C THR A 51 1.18 -7.56 25.60
N VAL A 52 0.52 -7.06 24.55
CA VAL A 52 1.14 -6.73 23.27
C VAL A 52 2.10 -5.53 23.42
N LYS A 53 1.70 -4.48 24.15
CA LYS A 53 2.55 -3.30 24.43
C LYS A 53 3.86 -3.66 25.13
N TYR A 54 3.85 -4.69 26.00
CA TYR A 54 5.08 -5.20 26.59
C TYR A 54 6.08 -5.65 25.52
N PHE A 55 5.63 -6.30 24.44
CA PHE A 55 6.51 -6.70 23.36
C PHE A 55 7.04 -5.50 22.60
N SER A 56 6.20 -4.52 22.25
CA SER A 56 6.66 -3.28 21.61
C SER A 56 7.77 -2.60 22.42
N GLN A 57 7.57 -2.44 23.73
CA GLN A 57 8.57 -1.84 24.64
C GLN A 57 9.85 -2.69 24.73
N THR A 58 9.71 -4.02 24.79
CA THR A 58 10.85 -4.94 24.82
C THR A 58 11.67 -4.84 23.54
N LEU A 59 11.02 -4.84 22.37
CA LEU A 59 11.66 -4.75 21.06
C LEU A 59 12.37 -3.40 20.88
N LEU A 60 11.74 -2.30 21.27
CA LEU A 60 12.35 -0.96 21.22
C LEU A 60 13.55 -0.86 22.18
N SER A 61 13.45 -1.45 23.38
CA SER A 61 14.56 -1.51 24.32
C SER A 61 15.74 -2.30 23.76
N VAL A 62 15.49 -3.44 23.10
CA VAL A 62 16.54 -4.23 22.44
C VAL A 62 17.19 -3.42 21.31
N LEU A 63 16.39 -2.75 20.48
CA LEU A 63 16.91 -1.94 19.37
C LEU A 63 17.85 -0.82 19.84
N LYS A 64 17.58 -0.21 21.00
CA LYS A 64 18.40 0.89 21.53
C LYS A 64 19.88 0.56 21.68
N ASP A 65 20.20 -0.71 21.98
CA ASP A 65 21.56 -1.17 22.25
C ASP A 65 22.25 -1.77 21.01
N VAL A 66 21.60 -1.74 19.85
CA VAL A 66 22.13 -2.33 18.60
C VAL A 66 23.10 -1.36 17.91
N PRO A 67 24.36 -1.74 17.65
CA PRO A 67 25.41 -0.83 17.17
C PRO A 67 25.40 -0.57 15.65
N ARG A 68 24.65 -1.34 14.85
CA ARG A 68 24.52 -1.19 13.38
C ARG A 68 23.11 -0.73 13.02
N SER A 69 22.79 -0.52 11.73
CA SER A 69 21.45 -0.11 11.27
C SER A 69 20.67 -1.30 10.69
N PRO A 70 19.81 -1.99 11.48
CA PRO A 70 19.13 -3.18 10.98
C PRO A 70 18.13 -2.92 9.88
N LEU A 71 17.51 -1.72 9.86
CA LEU A 71 16.60 -1.31 8.79
C LEU A 71 17.31 -1.13 7.45
N GLU A 72 18.56 -0.67 7.46
CA GLU A 72 19.36 -0.62 6.22
C GLU A 72 19.75 -2.03 5.77
N MET A 73 20.15 -2.90 6.71
CA MET A 73 20.47 -4.30 6.44
C MET A 73 19.27 -5.07 5.87
N LEU A 74 18.04 -4.76 6.32
CA LEU A 74 16.82 -5.43 5.87
C LEU A 74 16.55 -5.30 4.36
N ARG A 75 17.09 -4.27 3.72
CA ARG A 75 16.92 -4.04 2.27
C ARG A 75 17.61 -5.08 1.40
N ASP A 76 18.53 -5.86 1.95
CA ASP A 76 19.28 -6.88 1.22
C ASP A 76 19.31 -8.18 2.03
N ALA A 77 18.70 -9.23 1.47
CA ALA A 77 18.53 -10.51 2.14
C ALA A 77 19.86 -11.20 2.50
N ASP A 78 20.96 -10.88 1.82
CA ASP A 78 22.28 -11.43 2.16
C ASP A 78 22.76 -11.00 3.55
N ASN A 79 22.25 -9.86 4.05
CA ASN A 79 22.57 -9.35 5.37
C ASN A 79 21.71 -9.98 6.48
N ASP A 80 20.76 -10.87 6.17
CA ASP A 80 19.85 -11.44 7.18
C ASP A 80 20.58 -12.19 8.28
N GLY A 81 21.55 -13.03 7.93
CA GLY A 81 22.31 -13.79 8.91
C GLY A 81 23.05 -12.89 9.90
N GLU A 82 23.64 -11.80 9.40
CA GLU A 82 24.31 -10.82 10.25
C GLU A 82 23.32 -9.97 11.04
N ARG A 83 22.21 -9.54 10.42
CA ARG A 83 21.15 -8.75 11.07
C ARG A 83 20.58 -9.51 12.26
N MET A 84 20.18 -10.76 12.05
CA MET A 84 19.57 -11.59 13.08
C MET A 84 20.55 -11.90 14.22
N GLY A 85 21.86 -11.95 13.93
CA GLY A 85 22.92 -12.06 14.93
C GLY A 85 23.11 -10.84 15.82
N LEU A 86 22.45 -9.70 15.54
CA LEU A 86 22.52 -8.49 16.38
C LEU A 86 21.59 -8.55 17.60
N TYR A 87 20.64 -9.49 17.62
CA TYR A 87 19.57 -9.54 18.62
C TYR A 87 19.70 -10.76 19.54
N PRO A 88 19.11 -10.70 20.74
CA PRO A 88 18.91 -11.89 21.56
C PRO A 88 18.03 -12.91 20.80
N ASN A 89 18.30 -14.20 20.99
CA ASN A 89 17.55 -15.27 20.31
C ASN A 89 16.18 -15.51 20.98
N LEU A 90 15.26 -14.55 20.81
CA LEU A 90 13.88 -14.62 21.27
C LEU A 90 12.99 -15.28 20.19
N ASP A 91 11.83 -15.79 20.60
CA ASP A 91 10.89 -16.46 19.70
C ASP A 91 10.02 -15.44 18.90
N TYR A 92 10.67 -14.68 18.03
CA TYR A 92 10.04 -13.65 17.18
C TYR A 92 9.00 -14.25 16.23
N LYS A 93 9.22 -15.46 15.74
CA LYS A 93 8.32 -16.18 14.85
C LYS A 93 6.99 -16.52 15.54
N SER A 94 7.04 -17.10 16.74
CA SER A 94 5.81 -17.37 17.49
C SER A 94 5.09 -16.09 17.90
N LEU A 95 5.83 -15.00 18.19
CA LEU A 95 5.21 -13.69 18.41
C LEU A 95 4.46 -13.19 17.17
N PHE A 96 5.09 -13.21 15.99
CA PHE A 96 4.43 -12.83 14.73
C PHE A 96 3.16 -13.66 14.48
N ASN A 97 3.24 -14.98 14.65
CA ASN A 97 2.11 -15.88 14.46
C ASN A 97 0.98 -15.64 15.47
N ALA A 98 1.32 -15.37 16.73
CA ALA A 98 0.33 -15.01 17.76
C ALA A 98 -0.37 -13.69 17.41
N LEU A 99 0.37 -12.67 16.95
CA LEU A 99 -0.21 -11.40 16.51
C LEU A 99 -1.15 -11.60 15.30
N SER A 100 -0.73 -12.39 14.31
CA SER A 100 -1.56 -12.73 13.14
C SER A 100 -2.87 -13.41 13.56
N GLY A 101 -2.81 -14.42 14.44
CA GLY A 101 -4.00 -15.11 14.93
C GLY A 101 -4.93 -14.25 15.78
N LEU A 102 -4.38 -13.23 16.47
CA LEU A 102 -5.17 -12.24 17.20
C LEU A 102 -5.92 -11.29 16.26
N VAL A 103 -5.35 -10.92 15.11
CA VAL A 103 -6.05 -10.11 14.09
C VAL A 103 -7.33 -10.82 13.64
N ASP A 104 -7.26 -12.12 13.34
CA ASP A 104 -8.43 -12.95 12.98
C ASP A 104 -9.47 -13.04 14.10
N SER A 105 -9.03 -12.88 15.36
CA SER A 105 -9.89 -12.99 16.54
C SER A 105 -10.64 -11.69 16.85
N THR A 106 -10.36 -10.59 16.14
CA THR A 106 -10.98 -9.28 16.37
C THR A 106 -12.52 -9.29 16.40
N PRO A 107 -13.23 -9.99 15.49
CA PRO A 107 -14.70 -10.01 15.49
C PRO A 107 -15.30 -10.63 16.76
N HIS A 108 -14.53 -11.40 17.52
CA HIS A 108 -14.94 -12.03 18.76
C HIS A 108 -14.70 -11.14 20.00
N LEU A 109 -14.00 -10.01 19.84
CA LEU A 109 -13.78 -9.06 20.93
C LEU A 109 -15.04 -8.24 21.21
N GLN A 110 -15.49 -8.26 22.46
CA GLN A 110 -16.66 -7.49 22.90
C GLN A 110 -16.31 -6.06 23.32
N TYR A 111 -15.12 -5.86 23.90
CA TYR A 111 -14.68 -4.59 24.48
C TYR A 111 -13.20 -4.34 24.21
N GLY A 112 -12.82 -3.07 24.05
CA GLY A 112 -11.41 -2.66 23.95
C GLY A 112 -10.78 -2.86 22.57
N THR A 113 -11.57 -2.96 21.49
CA THR A 113 -11.07 -3.19 20.12
C THR A 113 -10.10 -2.12 19.63
N LEU A 114 -10.33 -0.85 19.98
CA LEU A 114 -9.46 0.26 19.57
C LEU A 114 -8.04 0.15 20.19
N PRO A 115 -7.86 0.14 21.53
CA PRO A 115 -6.53 -0.01 22.13
C PRO A 115 -5.87 -1.35 21.77
N PHE A 116 -6.66 -2.41 21.55
CA PHE A 116 -6.18 -3.69 21.01
C PHE A 116 -5.55 -3.50 19.62
N GLY A 117 -6.28 -2.93 18.67
CA GLY A 117 -5.78 -2.72 17.31
C GLY A 117 -4.54 -1.83 17.28
N GLN A 118 -4.53 -0.73 18.04
CA GLN A 118 -3.36 0.15 18.15
C GLN A 118 -2.12 -0.59 18.67
N ALA A 119 -2.28 -1.42 19.71
CA ALA A 119 -1.18 -2.19 20.26
C ALA A 119 -0.64 -3.22 19.25
N ILE A 120 -1.53 -3.91 18.50
CA ILE A 120 -1.13 -4.85 17.45
C ILE A 120 -0.34 -4.13 16.35
N LEU A 121 -0.85 -3.00 15.83
CA LEU A 121 -0.19 -2.24 14.76
C LEU A 121 1.19 -1.73 15.20
N GLN A 122 1.30 -1.17 16.39
CA GLN A 122 2.57 -0.73 16.96
C GLN A 122 3.55 -1.90 17.08
N CYS A 123 3.10 -3.05 17.59
CA CYS A 123 3.96 -4.22 17.77
C CYS A 123 4.42 -4.80 16.43
N LEU A 124 3.55 -4.86 15.42
CA LEU A 124 3.92 -5.30 14.06
C LEU A 124 4.99 -4.38 13.44
N GLY A 125 4.88 -3.07 13.63
CA GLY A 125 5.91 -2.12 13.21
C GLY A 125 7.24 -2.31 13.93
N CYS A 126 7.22 -2.49 15.26
CA CYS A 126 8.43 -2.74 16.05
C CYS A 126 9.09 -4.08 15.71
N LEU A 127 8.32 -5.06 15.24
CA LEU A 127 8.79 -6.42 15.00
C LEU A 127 9.56 -6.54 13.68
N LEU A 128 9.29 -5.70 12.68
CA LEU A 128 9.87 -5.78 11.33
C LEU A 128 11.40 -6.05 11.31
N PRO A 129 12.26 -5.34 12.08
CA PRO A 129 13.70 -5.57 12.05
C PRO A 129 14.13 -6.98 12.51
N PHE A 130 13.30 -7.62 13.34
CA PHE A 130 13.56 -8.91 13.98
C PHE A 130 13.01 -10.10 13.21
N LEU A 131 12.34 -9.87 12.08
CA LEU A 131 11.69 -10.92 11.32
C LEU A 131 12.66 -11.65 10.38
N GLU A 132 12.36 -12.93 10.16
CA GLU A 132 12.97 -13.76 9.12
C GLU A 132 12.29 -13.53 7.77
N TYR A 133 12.89 -14.03 6.70
CA TYR A 133 12.49 -13.71 5.33
C TYR A 133 11.02 -14.01 5.01
N ASP A 134 10.50 -15.15 5.47
CA ASP A 134 9.13 -15.59 5.24
C ASP A 134 8.12 -14.66 5.93
N MET A 135 8.44 -14.19 7.14
CA MET A 135 7.59 -13.24 7.88
C MET A 135 7.67 -11.83 7.28
N ILE A 136 8.86 -11.38 6.87
CA ILE A 136 9.06 -10.07 6.23
C ILE A 136 8.18 -9.94 4.99
N ASP A 137 8.15 -10.99 4.16
CA ASP A 137 7.39 -10.98 2.91
C ASP A 137 5.87 -11.01 3.13
N ASN A 138 5.39 -11.63 4.21
CA ASN A 138 3.96 -11.70 4.54
C ASN A 138 3.43 -10.49 5.33
N LEU A 139 4.30 -9.76 6.03
CA LEU A 139 3.91 -8.63 6.88
C LEU A 139 3.11 -7.52 6.15
N PRO A 140 3.46 -7.08 4.93
CA PRO A 140 2.69 -6.07 4.21
C PRO A 140 1.24 -6.47 3.98
N PHE A 141 1.01 -7.73 3.58
CA PHE A 141 -0.34 -8.24 3.36
C PHE A 141 -1.10 -8.35 4.68
N LEU A 142 -0.46 -8.84 5.77
CA LEU A 142 -1.08 -8.90 7.09
C LEU A 142 -1.54 -7.52 7.57
N VAL A 143 -0.70 -6.49 7.42
CA VAL A 143 -1.07 -5.13 7.83
C VAL A 143 -2.20 -4.58 6.94
N ALA A 144 -2.20 -4.85 5.63
CA ALA A 144 -3.30 -4.48 4.76
C ALA A 144 -4.60 -5.20 5.13
N TYR A 145 -4.51 -6.46 5.54
CA TYR A 145 -5.63 -7.25 6.01
C TYR A 145 -6.28 -6.68 7.28
N CYS A 146 -5.52 -5.98 8.13
CA CYS A 146 -6.07 -5.27 9.29
C CYS A 146 -7.17 -4.25 8.90
N VAL A 147 -7.19 -3.71 7.68
CA VAL A 147 -8.27 -2.80 7.22
C VAL A 147 -9.62 -3.52 7.16
N ALA A 148 -9.63 -4.83 6.89
CA ALA A 148 -10.85 -5.63 6.89
C ALA A 148 -11.31 -6.03 8.30
N MET A 149 -10.38 -6.07 9.26
CA MET A 149 -10.61 -6.63 10.59
C MET A 149 -10.82 -5.59 11.68
N PHE A 150 -10.18 -4.43 11.55
CA PHE A 150 -10.19 -3.39 12.58
C PHE A 150 -11.23 -2.29 12.28
N PRO A 151 -11.68 -1.55 13.31
CA PRO A 151 -12.61 -0.43 13.12
C PRO A 151 -12.03 0.66 12.20
N VAL A 152 -12.92 1.37 11.47
CA VAL A 152 -12.56 2.47 10.55
C VAL A 152 -11.69 3.54 11.21
N ALA A 153 -11.83 3.76 12.51
CA ALA A 153 -11.00 4.68 13.28
C ALA A 153 -9.48 4.37 13.22
N LEU A 154 -9.10 3.13 12.92
CA LEU A 154 -7.71 2.69 12.78
C LEU A 154 -7.20 2.68 11.34
N HIS A 155 -8.04 2.92 10.34
CA HIS A 155 -7.61 2.82 8.94
C HIS A 155 -6.43 3.75 8.63
N GLN A 156 -6.47 5.00 9.11
CA GLN A 156 -5.37 5.94 8.88
C GLN A 156 -4.06 5.44 9.52
N GLU A 157 -4.11 4.87 10.72
CA GLU A 157 -2.93 4.28 11.39
C GLU A 157 -2.39 3.06 10.62
N ILE A 158 -3.27 2.21 10.09
CA ILE A 158 -2.90 1.07 9.24
C ILE A 158 -2.19 1.54 7.97
N LEU A 159 -2.74 2.55 7.30
CA LEU A 159 -2.15 3.10 6.09
C LEU A 159 -0.81 3.80 6.37
N HIS A 160 -0.67 4.48 7.52
CA HIS A 160 0.61 5.01 7.95
C HIS A 160 1.64 3.90 8.15
N LEU A 161 1.27 2.82 8.87
CA LEU A 161 2.15 1.68 9.11
C LEU A 161 2.61 1.06 7.78
N LEU A 162 1.68 0.77 6.86
CA LEU A 162 2.02 0.27 5.52
C LEU A 162 2.98 1.21 4.78
N SER A 163 2.61 2.48 4.68
CA SER A 163 3.23 3.40 3.72
C SER A 163 4.59 3.94 4.17
N TYR A 164 4.79 4.06 5.49
CA TYR A 164 5.97 4.69 6.07
C TYR A 164 6.91 3.71 6.78
N TYR A 165 6.44 2.54 7.19
CA TYR A 165 7.23 1.62 8.02
C TYR A 165 7.47 0.26 7.38
N ILE A 166 6.49 -0.26 6.64
CA ILE A 166 6.55 -1.64 6.16
C ILE A 166 6.97 -1.68 4.68
N LEU A 167 6.16 -1.14 3.77
CA LEU A 167 6.39 -1.23 2.33
C LEU A 167 7.79 -0.72 1.91
N PRO A 168 8.32 0.41 2.45
CA PRO A 168 9.66 0.92 2.11
C PRO A 168 10.84 0.00 2.36
N PHE A 169 10.64 -1.09 3.11
CA PHE A 169 11.71 -2.04 3.40
C PHE A 169 11.41 -3.45 2.88
N THR A 170 10.15 -3.78 2.59
CA THR A 170 9.76 -5.13 2.15
C THR A 170 9.69 -5.27 0.63
N ILE A 171 9.07 -4.33 -0.08
CA ILE A 171 8.87 -4.46 -1.54
C ILE A 171 10.13 -4.12 -2.33
N THR A 172 11.00 -3.27 -1.77
CA THR A 172 12.29 -2.89 -2.38
C THR A 172 13.43 -3.82 -1.97
N ARG A 173 13.12 -4.88 -1.21
CA ARG A 173 14.10 -5.83 -0.69
C ARG A 173 14.71 -6.65 -1.83
N LYS A 174 16.03 -6.78 -1.83
CA LYS A 174 16.78 -7.55 -2.83
C LYS A 174 17.08 -8.95 -2.32
N TYR A 175 16.98 -9.93 -3.20
CA TYR A 175 17.33 -11.33 -2.96
C TYR A 175 18.42 -11.74 -3.94
N ALA A 176 19.59 -12.15 -3.43
CA ALA A 176 20.72 -12.49 -4.28
C ALA A 176 20.40 -13.69 -5.19
N GLY A 177 20.76 -13.56 -6.46
CA GLY A 177 20.61 -14.61 -7.47
C GLY A 177 19.18 -14.84 -7.96
N MET A 178 18.19 -14.04 -7.52
CA MET A 178 16.84 -14.06 -8.07
C MET A 178 16.64 -12.89 -9.03
N GLU A 179 16.29 -13.20 -10.28
CA GLU A 179 15.81 -12.19 -11.25
C GLU A 179 14.37 -11.74 -10.93
N GLU A 180 13.64 -12.54 -10.13
CA GLU A 180 12.24 -12.34 -9.78
C GLU A 180 12.05 -11.36 -8.62
N GLU A 181 10.92 -10.66 -8.62
CA GLU A 181 10.52 -9.75 -7.54
C GLU A 181 10.29 -10.51 -6.22
N SER A 182 10.48 -9.83 -5.07
CA SER A 182 10.16 -10.40 -3.75
C SER A 182 8.70 -10.84 -3.64
N GLN A 183 8.38 -11.80 -2.76
CA GLN A 183 6.98 -12.21 -2.57
C GLN A 183 6.13 -11.03 -2.07
N ALA A 184 6.71 -10.15 -1.23
CA ALA A 184 6.08 -8.89 -0.86
C ALA A 184 5.72 -8.05 -2.10
N SER A 185 6.64 -7.87 -3.05
CA SER A 185 6.38 -7.13 -4.29
C SER A 185 5.34 -7.82 -5.19
N GLN A 186 5.34 -9.15 -5.26
CA GLN A 186 4.34 -9.91 -6.02
C GLN A 186 2.94 -9.79 -5.40
N SER A 187 2.84 -9.60 -4.09
CA SER A 187 1.57 -9.44 -3.35
C SER A 187 0.93 -8.05 -3.47
N VAL A 188 1.57 -7.10 -4.16
CA VAL A 188 1.12 -5.70 -4.24
C VAL A 188 -0.31 -5.58 -4.76
N ALA A 189 -0.69 -6.32 -5.81
CA ALA A 189 -2.07 -6.32 -6.30
C ALA A 189 -3.08 -6.73 -5.21
N ALA A 190 -2.76 -7.74 -4.40
CA ALA A 190 -3.61 -8.20 -3.30
C ALA A 190 -3.70 -7.16 -2.17
N ILE A 191 -2.59 -6.49 -1.85
CA ILE A 191 -2.56 -5.38 -0.88
C ILE A 191 -3.48 -4.23 -1.34
N ILE A 192 -3.38 -3.84 -2.62
CA ILE A 192 -4.25 -2.82 -3.22
C ILE A 192 -5.72 -3.25 -3.15
N MET A 193 -6.02 -4.50 -3.52
CA MET A 193 -7.39 -5.05 -3.45
C MET A 193 -7.96 -4.96 -2.03
N MET A 194 -7.19 -5.39 -1.02
CA MET A 194 -7.63 -5.37 0.39
C MET A 194 -7.97 -3.95 0.84
N VAL A 195 -7.07 -2.99 0.62
CA VAL A 195 -7.30 -1.61 1.04
C VAL A 195 -8.47 -1.00 0.26
N PHE A 196 -8.52 -1.17 -1.06
CA PHE A 196 -9.57 -0.53 -1.88
C PHE A 196 -10.95 -1.15 -1.68
N GLN A 197 -11.03 -2.39 -1.22
CA GLN A 197 -12.29 -3.06 -0.92
C GLN A 197 -12.86 -2.64 0.45
N HIS A 198 -12.00 -2.44 1.44
CA HIS A 198 -12.42 -2.26 2.83
C HIS A 198 -12.29 -0.82 3.34
N SER A 199 -11.54 0.05 2.66
CA SER A 199 -11.54 1.49 2.91
C SER A 199 -12.50 2.21 1.96
N ASN A 200 -13.38 3.04 2.52
CA ASN A 200 -14.23 3.93 1.73
C ASN A 200 -13.65 5.33 1.55
N ASN A 201 -12.50 5.63 2.19
CA ASN A 201 -11.84 6.93 2.09
C ASN A 201 -10.88 6.95 0.89
N PRO A 202 -11.12 7.79 -0.13
CA PRO A 202 -10.25 7.86 -1.30
C PRO A 202 -8.84 8.40 -0.99
N ALA A 203 -8.66 9.14 0.12
CA ALA A 203 -7.34 9.59 0.56
C ALA A 203 -6.45 8.42 0.99
N HIS A 204 -7.01 7.39 1.63
CA HIS A 204 -6.27 6.15 1.94
C HIS A 204 -5.79 5.44 0.67
N HIS A 205 -6.62 5.44 -0.38
CA HIS A 205 -6.27 4.81 -1.65
C HIS A 205 -5.13 5.56 -2.34
N CYS A 206 -5.15 6.89 -2.30
CA CYS A 206 -4.06 7.71 -2.81
C CYS A 206 -2.78 7.52 -2.02
N GLN A 207 -2.83 7.54 -0.70
CA GLN A 207 -1.66 7.36 0.16
C GLN A 207 -0.95 6.03 -0.15
N LEU A 208 -1.70 4.92 -0.19
CA LEU A 208 -1.14 3.61 -0.54
C LEU A 208 -0.54 3.62 -1.95
N LEU A 209 -1.28 4.13 -2.94
CA LEU A 209 -0.86 4.07 -4.33
C LEU A 209 0.36 4.95 -4.59
N GLU A 210 0.39 6.18 -4.07
CA GLU A 210 1.54 7.08 -4.19
C GLU A 210 2.78 6.50 -3.50
N CYS A 211 2.61 5.86 -2.34
CA CYS A 211 3.67 5.11 -1.67
C CYS A 211 4.24 4.03 -2.61
N LEU A 212 3.40 3.14 -3.13
CA LEU A 212 3.82 2.09 -4.07
C LEU A 212 4.48 2.65 -5.33
N MET A 213 3.90 3.71 -5.91
CA MET A 213 4.44 4.38 -7.11
C MET A 213 5.79 5.05 -6.85
N SER A 214 6.16 5.34 -5.60
CA SER A 214 7.48 5.87 -5.25
C SER A 214 8.59 4.82 -5.19
N MET A 215 8.22 3.53 -5.18
CA MET A 215 9.14 2.42 -4.92
C MET A 215 9.18 1.37 -6.03
N LYS A 216 8.05 1.11 -6.68
CA LYS A 216 7.90 0.08 -7.72
C LYS A 216 7.57 0.72 -9.06
N GLN A 217 8.32 0.39 -10.12
CA GLN A 217 8.14 0.98 -11.46
C GLN A 217 6.88 0.46 -12.17
N TRP A 218 6.47 -0.78 -11.91
CA TRP A 218 5.41 -1.46 -12.65
C TRP A 218 4.09 -1.58 -11.89
N VAL A 219 3.81 -0.66 -10.96
CA VAL A 219 2.55 -0.63 -10.19
C VAL A 219 1.32 -0.59 -11.10
N VAL A 220 1.47 -0.13 -12.34
CA VAL A 220 0.41 -0.17 -13.35
C VAL A 220 -0.07 -1.60 -13.64
N LYS A 221 0.83 -2.60 -13.61
CA LYS A 221 0.48 -4.01 -13.80
C LYS A 221 -0.40 -4.49 -12.64
N ASP A 222 -0.03 -4.11 -11.42
CA ASP A 222 -0.80 -4.42 -10.21
C ASP A 222 -2.19 -3.77 -10.27
N ILE A 223 -2.28 -2.50 -10.70
CA ILE A 223 -3.56 -1.79 -10.88
C ILE A 223 -4.44 -2.45 -11.96
N LEU A 224 -3.87 -2.83 -13.11
CA LEU A 224 -4.61 -3.56 -14.15
C LEU A 224 -5.10 -4.91 -13.64
N CYS A 225 -4.29 -5.63 -12.86
CA CYS A 225 -4.68 -6.87 -12.18
C CYS A 225 -5.86 -6.63 -11.22
N VAL A 226 -5.84 -5.55 -10.43
CA VAL A 226 -6.96 -5.18 -9.54
C VAL A 226 -8.23 -4.87 -10.34
N ILE A 227 -8.13 -4.17 -11.47
CA ILE A 227 -9.30 -3.88 -12.32
C ILE A 227 -9.86 -5.17 -12.94
N ALA A 228 -8.98 -6.06 -13.40
CA ALA A 228 -9.36 -7.33 -14.00
C ALA A 228 -10.07 -8.27 -13.00
N TYR A 229 -9.46 -8.50 -11.84
CA TYR A 229 -9.82 -9.61 -10.95
C TYR A 229 -10.36 -9.19 -9.58
N GLY A 230 -10.31 -7.89 -9.26
CA GLY A 230 -10.79 -7.39 -7.98
C GLY A 230 -12.30 -7.52 -7.80
N THR A 231 -12.76 -7.34 -6.57
CA THR A 231 -14.17 -7.07 -6.27
C THR A 231 -14.61 -5.75 -6.90
N TRP A 232 -15.92 -5.50 -6.99
CA TRP A 232 -16.44 -4.28 -7.63
C TRP A 232 -15.90 -2.99 -6.99
N GLY A 233 -15.76 -2.93 -5.66
CA GLY A 233 -15.28 -1.76 -4.94
C GLY A 233 -13.80 -1.49 -5.19
N ALA A 234 -12.99 -2.56 -5.16
CA ALA A 234 -11.58 -2.50 -5.51
C ALA A 234 -11.36 -2.09 -6.97
N ARG A 235 -12.11 -2.70 -7.90
CA ARG A 235 -12.09 -2.37 -9.34
C ARG A 235 -12.44 -0.91 -9.59
N LEU A 236 -13.49 -0.41 -8.94
CA LEU A 236 -13.93 0.98 -9.10
C LEU A 236 -12.84 1.97 -8.69
N SER A 237 -12.26 1.76 -7.51
CA SER A 237 -11.18 2.58 -6.99
C SER A 237 -9.92 2.50 -7.87
N ALA A 238 -9.53 1.29 -8.31
CA ALA A 238 -8.38 1.09 -9.16
C ALA A 238 -8.54 1.73 -10.55
N ALA A 239 -9.71 1.61 -11.17
CA ALA A 239 -9.98 2.27 -12.45
C ALA A 239 -9.95 3.80 -12.30
N LYS A 240 -10.60 4.35 -11.28
CA LYS A 240 -10.57 5.79 -10.99
C LYS A 240 -9.13 6.30 -10.83
N LEU A 241 -8.30 5.59 -10.08
CA LEU A 241 -6.91 5.98 -9.83
C LEU A 241 -5.97 5.74 -11.00
N LEU A 242 -6.20 4.72 -11.83
CA LEU A 242 -5.46 4.52 -13.09
C LEU A 242 -5.58 5.77 -13.97
N PHE A 243 -6.81 6.24 -14.18
CA PHE A 243 -7.08 7.40 -15.02
C PHE A 243 -6.72 8.74 -14.36
N TYR A 244 -6.53 8.77 -13.03
CA TYR A 244 -6.05 9.94 -12.30
C TYR A 244 -4.52 10.07 -12.34
N TYR A 245 -3.79 8.99 -12.02
CA TYR A 245 -2.33 9.04 -11.86
C TYR A 245 -1.54 8.72 -13.12
N TRP A 246 -2.04 7.90 -14.06
CA TRP A 246 -1.26 7.59 -15.24
C TRP A 246 -1.33 8.69 -16.30
N PRO A 247 -0.22 8.99 -17.00
CA PRO A 247 -0.23 9.91 -18.11
C PRO A 247 -1.23 9.49 -19.21
N PRO A 248 -2.01 10.44 -19.75
CA PRO A 248 -3.05 10.14 -20.74
C PRO A 248 -2.44 9.52 -21.99
N PHE A 249 -2.95 8.36 -22.44
CA PHE A 249 -2.53 7.72 -23.70
C PHE A 249 -3.08 8.41 -24.94
N ASP A 250 -4.31 8.92 -24.88
CA ASP A 250 -4.88 9.81 -25.90
C ASP A 250 -5.64 10.98 -25.25
N ALA A 251 -5.04 12.17 -25.30
CA ALA A 251 -5.60 13.39 -24.70
C ALA A 251 -6.99 13.80 -25.22
N LYS A 252 -7.46 13.21 -26.33
CA LYS A 252 -8.78 13.47 -26.91
C LYS A 252 -9.89 12.61 -26.31
N LEU A 253 -9.56 11.45 -25.76
CA LEU A 253 -10.54 10.51 -25.20
C LEU A 253 -11.05 10.96 -23.82
N PHE A 254 -10.24 11.70 -23.08
CA PHE A 254 -10.53 12.06 -21.70
C PHE A 254 -11.34 13.36 -21.58
N ASP A 255 -12.50 13.30 -20.93
CA ASP A 255 -13.12 14.53 -20.43
C ASP A 255 -12.28 15.09 -19.28
N ARG A 256 -11.59 16.19 -19.56
CA ARG A 256 -10.71 16.90 -18.61
C ARG A 256 -11.44 17.34 -17.35
N LYS A 257 -12.77 17.53 -17.40
CA LYS A 257 -13.57 17.93 -16.22
C LYS A 257 -14.03 16.71 -15.40
N GLY A 258 -14.32 15.59 -16.05
CA GLY A 258 -14.78 14.35 -15.41
C GLY A 258 -13.69 13.57 -14.66
N LEU A 259 -12.41 13.75 -15.01
CA LEU A 259 -11.27 13.10 -14.34
C LEU A 259 -10.74 13.87 -13.11
N LEU A 260 -11.21 15.09 -12.88
CA LEU A 260 -10.85 15.90 -11.70
C LEU A 260 -11.62 15.39 -10.48
N CYS A 261 -11.40 14.14 -10.09
CA CYS A 261 -11.91 13.62 -8.83
C CYS A 261 -11.08 14.24 -7.70
N LYS A 262 -11.75 14.86 -6.73
CA LYS A 262 -11.11 15.47 -5.56
C LYS A 262 -10.76 14.37 -4.55
N PHE A 263 -9.65 13.66 -4.80
CA PHE A 263 -9.17 12.62 -3.88
C PHE A 263 -8.46 13.17 -2.63
N SER A 264 -8.19 14.47 -2.62
CA SER A 264 -7.23 15.13 -1.70
C SER A 264 -7.86 15.90 -0.55
N ASN A 265 -9.19 16.03 -0.49
CA ASN A 265 -9.86 16.83 0.55
C ASN A 265 -9.73 16.23 1.97
N ASP A 266 -9.60 14.91 2.08
CA ASP A 266 -9.54 14.18 3.36
C ASP A 266 -8.13 13.64 3.67
N LEU A 267 -7.12 14.15 2.96
CA LEU A 267 -5.74 13.73 3.17
C LEU A 267 -5.22 14.26 4.51
N VAL A 268 -4.97 13.35 5.44
CA VAL A 268 -4.37 13.68 6.74
C VAL A 268 -2.84 13.75 6.58
N PRO A 269 -2.20 14.89 6.89
CA PRO A 269 -0.76 14.97 6.82
C PRO A 269 -0.11 14.04 7.84
N PHE A 270 1.00 13.41 7.45
CA PHE A 270 1.81 12.66 8.41
C PHE A 270 2.56 13.65 9.29
N LEU A 271 2.39 13.55 10.61
CA LEU A 271 2.90 14.56 11.54
C LEU A 271 4.28 14.20 12.09
N CYS A 272 4.98 15.22 12.59
CA CYS A 272 6.24 15.06 13.33
C CYS A 272 6.04 14.17 14.55
N GLN A 273 6.94 13.21 14.73
CA GLN A 273 6.81 12.16 15.75
C GLN A 273 7.72 12.37 16.96
N ARG A 274 8.53 13.42 16.97
CA ARG A 274 9.38 13.72 18.12
C ARG A 274 8.50 13.98 19.35
N ASP A 275 8.75 13.25 20.44
CA ASP A 275 7.95 13.32 21.68
C ASP A 275 7.87 14.76 22.22
N MET A 276 8.98 15.49 22.11
CA MET A 276 9.12 16.90 22.55
C MET A 276 9.13 17.89 21.39
N CYS A 277 8.31 17.67 20.35
CA CYS A 277 8.14 18.64 19.27
C CYS A 277 7.45 19.92 19.79
N PRO A 278 8.02 21.12 19.60
CA PRO A 278 7.38 22.38 20.02
C PRO A 278 6.02 22.64 19.37
N ASN A 279 5.81 22.05 18.19
CA ASN A 279 4.62 22.19 17.35
C ASN A 279 3.87 20.85 17.21
N ALA A 280 3.87 20.02 18.28
CA ALA A 280 3.21 18.72 18.28
C ALA A 280 1.71 18.85 17.90
N GLY A 281 1.25 17.92 17.04
CA GLY A 281 -0.13 17.88 16.56
C GLY A 281 -0.44 18.78 15.34
N THR A 282 0.48 19.67 14.95
CA THR A 282 0.29 20.55 13.77
C THR A 282 1.45 20.52 12.79
N ALA A 283 2.66 20.19 13.25
CA ALA A 283 3.83 20.15 12.38
C ALA A 283 3.85 18.91 11.49
N GLU A 284 3.77 19.11 10.18
CA GLU A 284 3.89 18.05 9.18
C GLU A 284 5.33 17.51 9.11
N ALA A 285 5.46 16.21 8.91
CA ALA A 285 6.73 15.56 8.67
C ALA A 285 7.22 15.89 7.25
N ALA A 286 8.48 16.33 7.17
CA ALA A 286 9.16 16.65 5.91
C ALA A 286 10.48 15.88 5.76
N LYS A 287 11.00 15.32 6.85
CA LYS A 287 12.27 14.59 6.90
C LYS A 287 12.09 13.24 7.58
N VAL A 288 12.80 12.22 7.11
CA VAL A 288 12.87 10.90 7.73
C VAL A 288 14.31 10.55 8.10
N CYS A 289 14.50 9.93 9.26
CA CYS A 289 15.77 9.36 9.71
C CYS A 289 15.63 7.85 9.88
N TYR A 290 16.46 7.08 9.17
CA TYR A 290 16.45 5.61 9.24
C TYR A 290 17.28 5.03 10.37
N ASP A 291 18.02 5.87 11.11
CA ASP A 291 18.80 5.43 12.26
C ASP A 291 17.85 5.11 13.44
N HIS A 292 17.87 3.86 13.86
CA HIS A 292 16.98 3.35 14.91
C HIS A 292 17.35 3.89 16.29
N CYS A 293 18.63 4.18 16.56
CA CYS A 293 19.07 4.78 17.83
C CYS A 293 18.51 6.19 17.99
N ILE A 294 18.59 7.02 16.93
CA ILE A 294 17.93 8.33 16.89
C ILE A 294 16.43 8.17 17.05
N SER A 295 15.82 7.22 16.33
CA SER A 295 14.37 6.99 16.40
C SER A 295 13.90 6.67 17.82
N VAL A 296 14.50 5.68 18.48
CA VAL A 296 14.14 5.26 19.84
C VAL A 296 14.47 6.33 20.89
N THR A 297 15.47 7.18 20.64
CA THR A 297 15.85 8.27 21.55
C THR A 297 14.84 9.41 21.54
N PHE A 298 14.28 9.75 20.38
CA PHE A 298 13.43 10.93 20.20
C PHE A 298 11.93 10.62 20.03
N ALA A 299 11.56 9.35 19.86
CA ALA A 299 10.19 8.85 19.83
C ALA A 299 10.09 7.50 20.55
N SER A 300 9.97 7.52 21.88
CA SER A 300 10.19 6.33 22.72
C SER A 300 9.17 5.20 22.55
N ASP A 301 7.98 5.53 22.05
CA ASP A 301 6.88 4.58 21.84
C ASP A 301 6.61 4.27 20.35
N SER A 302 7.40 4.81 19.43
CA SER A 302 7.17 4.59 17.99
C SER A 302 8.21 3.63 17.40
N PRO A 303 7.81 2.74 16.45
CA PRO A 303 8.79 1.97 15.70
C PRO A 303 9.68 2.91 14.85
N PRO A 304 10.93 2.54 14.57
CA PRO A 304 11.73 3.23 13.56
C PRO A 304 11.17 2.95 12.14
N PRO A 305 11.32 3.86 11.17
CA PRO A 305 12.12 5.08 11.21
C PRO A 305 11.40 6.31 11.80
N LEU A 306 12.17 7.35 12.13
CA LEU A 306 11.68 8.58 12.74
C LEU A 306 11.34 9.65 11.70
N TYR A 307 10.09 10.12 11.74
CA TYR A 307 9.60 11.17 10.86
C TYR A 307 9.47 12.51 11.61
N LEU A 308 10.01 13.56 10.99
CA LEU A 308 10.25 14.85 11.64
C LEU A 308 9.83 16.02 10.76
N CYS A 309 9.34 17.08 11.41
CA CYS A 309 9.29 18.39 10.76
C CYS A 309 10.72 18.92 10.54
N ILE A 310 10.85 19.92 9.66
CA ILE A 310 12.14 20.51 9.28
C ILE A 310 12.89 21.05 10.52
N GLU A 311 12.19 21.70 11.45
CA GLU A 311 12.78 22.28 12.65
C GLU A 311 13.40 21.21 13.56
N CYS A 312 12.66 20.15 13.87
CA CYS A 312 13.15 19.05 14.70
C CYS A 312 14.31 18.30 14.02
N ALA A 313 14.23 18.06 12.71
CA ALA A 313 15.33 17.45 11.97
C ALA A 313 16.62 18.28 12.04
N ASN A 314 16.53 19.61 11.89
CA ASN A 314 17.67 20.50 11.99
C ASN A 314 18.25 20.60 13.40
N GLU A 315 17.43 20.46 14.44
CA GLU A 315 17.88 20.41 15.83
C GLU A 315 18.64 19.12 16.13
N ILE A 316 18.05 17.97 15.82
CA ILE A 316 18.69 16.67 16.02
C ILE A 316 19.97 16.58 15.20
N HIS A 317 20.00 17.08 13.96
CA HIS A 317 21.21 17.10 13.14
C HIS A 317 22.35 17.95 13.74
N ARG A 318 22.04 19.03 14.46
CA ARG A 318 23.05 19.84 15.17
C ARG A 318 23.68 19.05 16.33
N GLU A 319 22.90 18.23 17.02
CA GLU A 319 23.35 17.37 18.11
C GLU A 319 24.03 16.09 17.61
N HIS A 320 23.62 15.60 16.43
CA HIS A 320 24.11 14.38 15.79
C HIS A 320 24.55 14.63 14.32
N PRO A 321 25.68 15.32 14.08
CA PRO A 321 26.07 15.76 12.73
C PRO A 321 26.33 14.64 11.72
N ASN A 322 26.63 13.43 12.20
CA ASN A 322 26.91 12.27 11.36
C ASN A 322 25.63 11.60 10.84
N GLN A 323 24.46 11.98 11.37
CA GLN A 323 23.19 11.34 11.02
C GLN A 323 22.58 11.94 9.77
N ARG A 324 21.99 11.07 8.95
CA ARG A 324 21.37 11.44 7.67
C ARG A 324 19.86 11.58 7.82
N PHE A 325 19.34 12.63 7.21
CA PHE A 325 17.92 12.92 7.10
C PHE A 325 17.55 13.04 5.63
N PHE A 326 16.50 12.35 5.22
CA PHE A 326 16.05 12.29 3.84
C PHE A 326 14.74 13.06 3.67
N ASP A 327 14.56 13.72 2.53
CA ASP A 327 13.28 14.33 2.17
C ASP A 327 12.19 13.28 1.99
N ILE A 328 10.98 13.64 2.42
CA ILE A 328 9.75 12.86 2.21
C ILE A 328 8.98 13.47 1.04
N LEU A 329 8.38 12.63 0.22
CA LEU A 329 7.47 13.08 -0.82
C LEU A 329 6.16 13.57 -0.20
N HIS A 330 5.71 14.75 -0.61
CA HIS A 330 4.40 15.25 -0.24
C HIS A 330 3.32 14.70 -1.18
N PRO A 331 2.15 14.30 -0.65
CA PRO A 331 1.09 13.72 -1.47
C PRO A 331 0.61 14.65 -2.59
N GLN A 332 0.21 14.08 -3.73
CA GLN A 332 -0.29 14.82 -4.88
C GLN A 332 -1.70 15.39 -4.61
N GLN A 333 -1.80 16.68 -4.31
CA GLN A 333 -3.10 17.32 -4.13
C GLN A 333 -3.91 17.40 -5.43
N GLN A 334 -3.24 17.65 -6.56
CA GLN A 334 -3.85 17.67 -7.87
C GLN A 334 -2.85 17.19 -8.91
N VAL A 335 -3.27 16.25 -9.76
CA VAL A 335 -2.42 15.69 -10.80
C VAL A 335 -2.57 16.49 -12.10
N SER A 336 -1.48 17.09 -12.57
CA SER A 336 -1.46 17.87 -13.81
C SER A 336 -1.56 17.01 -15.08
N MET A 337 -2.28 17.48 -16.10
CA MET A 337 -2.32 16.83 -17.42
C MET A 337 -1.19 17.30 -18.36
N VAL A 338 -0.37 18.25 -17.91
CA VAL A 338 0.72 18.86 -18.68
C VAL A 338 2.02 18.85 -17.89
N CYS A 339 3.13 19.10 -18.58
CA CYS A 339 4.46 19.17 -18.00
C CYS A 339 4.54 20.28 -16.93
N GLU A 340 5.07 19.92 -15.77
CA GLU A 340 5.22 20.80 -14.60
C GLU A 340 6.62 21.42 -14.51
N ASN A 341 7.54 21.03 -15.40
CA ASN A 341 8.84 21.68 -15.50
C ASN A 341 8.67 23.15 -15.88
N LYS A 342 8.98 24.05 -14.94
CA LYS A 342 8.91 25.51 -15.10
C LYS A 342 9.73 26.02 -16.30
N ASN A 343 10.79 25.29 -16.69
CA ASN A 343 11.66 25.63 -17.81
C ASN A 343 11.33 24.85 -19.10
N CYS A 344 10.14 24.26 -19.21
CA CYS A 344 9.73 23.48 -20.38
C CYS A 344 9.64 24.35 -21.65
N ARG A 345 10.37 23.95 -22.69
CA ARG A 345 10.37 24.59 -24.03
C ARG A 345 9.69 23.75 -25.11
N SER A 346 9.04 22.64 -24.72
CA SER A 346 8.35 21.77 -25.66
C SER A 346 7.12 22.47 -26.24
N THR A 347 6.87 22.24 -27.53
CA THR A 347 5.63 22.63 -28.20
C THR A 347 4.47 21.74 -27.75
N ASP A 348 4.72 20.44 -27.60
CA ASP A 348 3.79 19.51 -26.96
C ASP A 348 4.10 19.41 -25.46
N LYS A 349 3.21 19.96 -24.64
CA LYS A 349 3.34 19.97 -23.18
C LYS A 349 2.53 18.87 -22.52
N ALA A 350 1.89 17.96 -23.26
CA ALA A 350 1.12 16.86 -22.66
C ALA A 350 1.99 16.03 -21.72
N ALA A 351 1.44 15.66 -20.56
CA ALA A 351 2.15 14.79 -19.63
C ALA A 351 2.41 13.43 -20.28
N TYR A 352 3.67 12.99 -20.20
CA TYR A 352 4.14 11.71 -20.72
C TYR A 352 4.59 10.78 -19.59
N SER A 353 5.18 11.33 -18.53
CA SER A 353 5.63 10.59 -17.36
C SER A 353 5.36 11.35 -16.08
N ILE A 354 5.22 10.63 -14.97
CA ILE A 354 5.31 11.15 -13.60
C ILE A 354 6.51 10.50 -12.90
N CYS A 355 7.34 11.28 -12.22
CA CYS A 355 8.53 10.81 -11.51
C CYS A 355 8.36 11.04 -10.01
N PHE A 356 8.64 9.99 -9.23
CA PHE A 356 8.56 9.99 -7.77
C PHE A 356 9.94 10.03 -7.10
N SER A 357 11.03 10.22 -7.85
CA SER A 357 12.35 10.37 -7.19
C SER A 357 12.44 11.70 -6.44
N ASN A 358 13.06 11.69 -5.25
CA ASN A 358 13.31 12.90 -4.47
C ASN A 358 14.11 13.95 -5.26
N GLU A 359 15.05 13.53 -6.13
CA GLU A 359 15.77 14.46 -7.01
C GLU A 359 14.80 15.24 -7.90
N CYS A 360 13.86 14.56 -8.56
CA CYS A 360 12.89 15.22 -9.43
C CYS A 360 11.83 15.99 -8.64
N ALA A 361 11.34 15.42 -7.54
CA ALA A 361 10.33 16.03 -6.69
C ALA A 361 10.81 17.34 -6.03
N SER A 362 12.11 17.47 -5.76
CA SER A 362 12.70 18.72 -5.22
C SER A 362 12.43 19.95 -6.10
N TYR A 363 12.25 19.77 -7.42
CA TYR A 363 11.90 20.86 -8.35
C TYR A 363 10.42 21.25 -8.30
N ASN A 364 9.59 20.48 -7.60
CA ASN A 364 8.14 20.66 -7.47
C ASN A 364 7.69 20.71 -5.99
N GLY A 365 8.54 21.24 -5.10
CA GLY A 365 8.19 21.37 -3.68
C GLY A 365 8.00 20.02 -2.99
N ASN A 366 8.84 19.02 -3.33
CA ASN A 366 8.78 17.64 -2.85
C ASN A 366 7.50 16.88 -3.23
N HIS A 367 6.71 17.39 -4.17
CA HIS A 367 5.65 16.60 -4.81
C HIS A 367 6.22 15.85 -6.03
N PRO A 368 5.72 14.64 -6.35
CA PRO A 368 5.99 13.99 -7.63
C PRO A 368 5.80 14.95 -8.81
N ILE A 369 6.61 14.81 -9.85
CA ILE A 369 6.63 15.79 -10.96
C ILE A 369 6.34 15.13 -12.30
N ARG A 370 5.49 15.78 -13.10
CA ARG A 370 5.15 15.38 -14.46
C ARG A 370 6.00 16.06 -15.50
N TYR A 371 6.44 15.25 -16.46
CA TYR A 371 7.22 15.69 -17.60
C TYR A 371 6.49 15.38 -18.90
N CYS A 372 6.56 16.31 -19.87
CA CYS A 372 6.33 15.99 -21.27
C CYS A 372 7.46 15.11 -21.80
N GLN A 373 7.27 14.48 -22.96
CA GLN A 373 8.23 13.55 -23.54
C GLN A 373 9.64 14.16 -23.67
N GLN A 374 9.77 15.41 -24.13
CA GLN A 374 11.05 16.08 -24.24
C GLN A 374 11.73 16.28 -22.88
N CYS A 375 10.98 16.76 -21.88
CA CYS A 375 11.54 16.96 -20.55
C CYS A 375 11.90 15.63 -19.89
N HIS A 376 11.11 14.58 -20.12
CA HIS A 376 11.40 13.23 -19.66
C HIS A 376 12.73 12.74 -20.22
N GLY A 377 12.95 12.78 -21.54
CA GLY A 377 14.22 12.33 -22.14
C GLY A 377 15.45 13.15 -21.70
N ASN A 378 15.26 14.44 -21.43
CA ASN A 378 16.33 15.27 -20.87
C ASN A 378 16.66 14.90 -19.40
N ARG A 379 15.65 14.45 -18.64
CA ARG A 379 15.73 14.19 -17.21
C ARG A 379 16.03 12.73 -16.87
N HIS A 380 15.71 11.80 -17.76
CA HIS A 380 15.87 10.36 -17.62
C HIS A 380 16.51 9.84 -18.90
N ASN A 381 17.81 9.58 -18.82
CA ASN A 381 18.61 9.07 -19.92
C ASN A 381 19.77 8.23 -19.38
N SER A 382 20.59 7.67 -20.26
CA SER A 382 21.71 6.80 -19.87
C SER A 382 22.72 7.44 -18.93
N ARG A 383 22.74 8.77 -18.78
CA ARG A 383 23.66 9.50 -17.88
C ARG A 383 23.04 9.91 -16.56
N ARG A 384 21.70 10.01 -16.46
CA ARG A 384 21.03 10.49 -15.25
C ARG A 384 19.65 9.88 -15.08
N GLY A 385 19.25 9.66 -13.82
CA GLY A 385 17.88 9.26 -13.47
C GLY A 385 17.49 7.88 -13.97
N GLY A 386 18.46 6.98 -14.16
CA GLY A 386 18.22 5.58 -14.52
C GLY A 386 17.71 4.75 -13.33
N ASP A 387 17.96 5.21 -12.11
CA ASP A 387 17.50 4.66 -10.84
C ASP A 387 16.20 5.30 -10.33
N HIS A 388 15.67 6.30 -11.05
CA HIS A 388 14.41 6.94 -10.68
C HIS A 388 13.23 5.99 -10.89
N VAL A 389 12.26 6.03 -9.96
CA VAL A 389 10.95 5.41 -10.18
C VAL A 389 10.09 6.37 -11.00
N VAL A 390 9.79 5.96 -12.23
CA VAL A 390 9.06 6.76 -13.23
C VAL A 390 7.92 5.93 -13.80
N HIS A 391 6.72 6.51 -13.83
CA HIS A 391 5.55 5.91 -14.48
C HIS A 391 5.26 6.67 -15.76
N THR A 392 5.40 5.99 -16.90
CA THR A 392 5.12 6.56 -18.22
C THR A 392 3.70 6.25 -18.66
N ARG A 393 3.27 6.92 -19.72
CA ARG A 393 2.09 6.54 -20.50
C ARG A 393 2.12 5.03 -20.80
N LEU A 394 0.94 4.40 -20.71
CA LEU A 394 0.72 3.01 -21.11
C LEU A 394 1.11 2.79 -22.58
N PRO A 395 1.90 1.75 -22.91
CA PRO A 395 2.16 1.35 -24.29
C PRO A 395 0.89 0.77 -24.93
N LEU A 396 0.90 0.57 -26.24
CA LEU A 396 -0.19 -0.14 -26.92
C LEU A 396 -0.25 -1.60 -26.45
N ALA A 397 -1.44 -2.20 -26.43
CA ALA A 397 -1.67 -3.56 -25.91
C ALA A 397 -0.74 -4.61 -26.54
N TRP A 398 -0.46 -4.48 -27.84
CA TRP A 398 0.36 -5.43 -28.60
C TRP A 398 1.88 -5.19 -28.44
N GLN A 399 2.27 -4.17 -27.68
CA GLN A 399 3.65 -3.87 -27.30
C GLN A 399 3.93 -4.20 -25.82
N MET A 400 2.89 -4.59 -25.07
CA MET A 400 3.02 -5.04 -23.69
C MET A 400 3.56 -6.46 -23.62
N ASP A 401 4.22 -6.80 -22.51
CA ASP A 401 4.49 -8.20 -22.18
C ASP A 401 3.20 -8.98 -21.92
N SER A 402 3.29 -10.31 -21.99
CA SER A 402 2.14 -11.23 -21.92
C SER A 402 1.25 -11.01 -20.70
N ASP A 403 1.86 -10.82 -19.51
CA ASP A 403 1.12 -10.67 -18.27
C ASP A 403 0.38 -9.33 -18.23
N MET A 404 1.04 -8.25 -18.62
CA MET A 404 0.43 -6.93 -18.68
C MET A 404 -0.67 -6.84 -19.76
N GLN A 405 -0.46 -7.48 -20.92
CA GLN A 405 -1.46 -7.57 -21.97
C GLN A 405 -2.70 -8.35 -21.49
N THR A 406 -2.50 -9.48 -20.83
CA THR A 406 -3.58 -10.30 -20.26
C THR A 406 -4.39 -9.49 -19.26
N ASN A 407 -3.71 -8.83 -18.31
CA ASN A 407 -4.35 -7.98 -17.31
C ASN A 407 -5.12 -6.81 -17.96
N LEU A 408 -4.59 -6.19 -19.03
CA LEU A 408 -5.30 -5.13 -19.75
C LEU A 408 -6.58 -5.65 -20.42
N VAL A 409 -6.51 -6.79 -21.12
CA VAL A 409 -7.67 -7.39 -21.80
C VAL A 409 -8.74 -7.77 -20.78
N GLU A 410 -8.38 -8.45 -19.69
CA GLU A 410 -9.33 -8.81 -18.64
C GLU A 410 -9.87 -7.59 -17.91
N ALA A 411 -9.07 -6.54 -17.70
CA ALA A 411 -9.53 -5.27 -17.14
C ALA A 411 -10.61 -4.63 -18.01
N ILE A 412 -10.39 -4.55 -19.33
CA ILE A 412 -11.37 -4.03 -20.28
C ILE A 412 -12.67 -4.85 -20.23
N ILE A 413 -12.55 -6.18 -20.32
CA ILE A 413 -13.71 -7.08 -20.29
C ILE A 413 -14.48 -6.90 -18.98
N SER A 414 -13.76 -6.86 -17.85
CA SER A 414 -14.38 -6.73 -16.54
C SER A 414 -15.09 -5.39 -16.38
N LEU A 415 -14.51 -4.29 -16.86
CA LEU A 415 -15.12 -2.96 -16.81
C LEU A 415 -16.40 -2.87 -17.66
N LEU A 416 -16.37 -3.42 -18.88
CA LEU A 416 -17.52 -3.40 -19.78
C LEU A 416 -18.66 -4.30 -19.30
N LYS A 417 -18.35 -5.40 -18.62
CA LYS A 417 -19.34 -6.30 -18.01
C LYS A 417 -20.10 -5.69 -16.83
N GLU A 418 -19.64 -4.58 -16.26
CA GLU A 418 -20.37 -3.89 -15.18
C GLU A 418 -21.63 -3.17 -15.68
N ALA A 419 -21.77 -3.00 -17.00
CA ALA A 419 -22.99 -2.47 -17.57
C ALA A 419 -24.17 -3.42 -17.33
N LYS A 420 -25.22 -2.91 -16.69
CA LYS A 420 -26.50 -3.59 -16.52
C LYS A 420 -27.64 -2.76 -17.12
N PRO A 421 -28.74 -3.37 -17.58
CA PRO A 421 -29.89 -2.63 -18.06
C PRO A 421 -30.48 -1.78 -16.93
N ILE A 422 -30.67 -0.49 -17.18
CA ILE A 422 -31.36 0.41 -16.27
C ILE A 422 -32.85 0.27 -16.58
N ASN A 423 -33.59 -0.53 -15.79
CA ASN A 423 -35.00 -0.88 -16.00
C ASN A 423 -35.32 -1.56 -17.34
N MET A 424 -35.06 -2.85 -17.43
CA MET A 424 -35.82 -3.72 -18.33
C MET A 424 -37.00 -4.27 -17.53
N GLU A 425 -38.20 -3.67 -17.68
CA GLU A 425 -39.35 -4.57 -17.79
C GLU A 425 -39.14 -5.30 -19.10
N ASP A 426 -38.60 -6.51 -18.97
CA ASP A 426 -38.29 -7.39 -20.08
C ASP A 426 -39.55 -7.57 -20.94
N PRO A 427 -39.59 -7.09 -22.20
CA PRO A 427 -40.76 -7.20 -23.06
C PRO A 427 -41.15 -8.67 -23.31
N ASP A 428 -40.23 -9.59 -23.08
CA ASP A 428 -40.40 -11.04 -23.20
C ASP A 428 -40.65 -11.77 -21.86
N SER A 429 -40.80 -11.04 -20.75
CA SER A 429 -41.25 -11.61 -19.46
C SER A 429 -42.72 -12.07 -19.44
N SER A 430 -43.40 -12.01 -20.59
CA SER A 430 -44.68 -12.69 -20.80
C SER A 430 -44.54 -14.21 -20.94
N THR A 431 -43.31 -14.74 -20.93
CA THR A 431 -43.07 -16.17 -20.71
C THR A 431 -42.86 -16.45 -19.22
N GLU A 432 -43.86 -17.09 -18.59
CA GLU A 432 -43.83 -17.61 -17.23
C GLU A 432 -42.59 -18.50 -16.99
N GLN A 433 -41.45 -17.90 -16.63
CA GLN A 433 -40.36 -18.63 -16.01
C GLN A 433 -40.59 -18.58 -14.50
N LEU A 434 -40.86 -19.76 -13.93
CA LEU A 434 -40.98 -20.01 -12.50
C LEU A 434 -39.85 -19.31 -11.73
N LYS A 435 -40.15 -18.17 -11.10
CA LYS A 435 -39.25 -17.54 -10.14
C LYS A 435 -38.97 -18.56 -9.02
N PRO A 436 -37.70 -18.92 -8.75
CA PRO A 436 -37.38 -19.75 -7.59
C PRO A 436 -37.88 -19.03 -6.31
N PRO A 437 -38.38 -19.77 -5.30
CA PRO A 437 -39.20 -19.20 -4.22
C PRO A 437 -38.46 -18.29 -3.23
N LEU A 438 -37.21 -17.91 -3.49
CA LEU A 438 -36.39 -17.05 -2.64
C LEU A 438 -35.42 -16.21 -3.50
N SER A 439 -35.93 -15.30 -4.34
CA SER A 439 -35.08 -14.20 -4.84
C SER A 439 -34.97 -13.16 -3.74
N VAL A 440 -33.89 -13.24 -2.96
CA VAL A 440 -33.51 -12.14 -2.07
C VAL A 440 -33.05 -11.00 -2.98
N ASP A 441 -33.87 -9.97 -3.15
CA ASP A 441 -33.48 -8.72 -3.82
C ASP A 441 -32.43 -8.03 -2.95
N LEU A 442 -31.17 -8.45 -3.11
CA LEU A 442 -30.05 -7.72 -2.56
C LEU A 442 -29.89 -6.42 -3.35
N PRO A 443 -29.91 -5.25 -2.70
CA PRO A 443 -29.65 -3.98 -3.36
C PRO A 443 -28.31 -4.05 -4.10
N ASP A 444 -28.31 -3.58 -5.34
CA ASP A 444 -27.09 -3.52 -6.12
C ASP A 444 -26.09 -2.57 -5.45
N PRO A 445 -24.88 -3.03 -5.11
CA PRO A 445 -23.95 -2.21 -4.33
C PRO A 445 -23.29 -1.10 -5.16
N ILE A 446 -23.41 -1.13 -6.50
CA ILE A 446 -22.81 -0.15 -7.40
C ILE A 446 -23.88 0.86 -7.85
N SER A 447 -23.58 2.16 -7.68
CA SER A 447 -24.43 3.22 -8.23
C SER A 447 -24.50 3.13 -9.77
N VAL A 448 -25.59 3.65 -10.33
CA VAL A 448 -25.74 3.73 -11.80
C VAL A 448 -24.60 4.57 -12.37
N GLU A 449 -24.30 5.70 -11.77
CA GLU A 449 -23.24 6.63 -12.20
C GLU A 449 -21.86 5.95 -12.24
N ASP A 450 -21.52 5.17 -11.21
CA ASP A 450 -20.26 4.42 -11.16
C ASP A 450 -20.20 3.34 -12.24
N ARG A 451 -21.32 2.64 -12.54
CA ARG A 451 -21.35 1.68 -13.65
C ARG A 451 -21.11 2.33 -15.00
N GLN A 452 -21.77 3.46 -15.25
CA GLN A 452 -21.60 4.20 -16.48
C GLN A 452 -20.14 4.65 -16.62
N LEU A 453 -19.54 5.10 -15.51
CA LEU A 453 -18.14 5.48 -15.46
C LEU A 453 -17.20 4.29 -15.74
N LEU A 454 -17.45 3.12 -15.14
CA LEU A 454 -16.67 1.91 -15.41
C LEU A 454 -16.76 1.49 -16.88
N GLY A 455 -17.95 1.53 -17.47
CA GLY A 455 -18.14 1.29 -18.89
C GLY A 455 -17.32 2.26 -19.76
N ARG A 456 -17.33 3.57 -19.43
CA ARG A 456 -16.50 4.57 -20.13
C ARG A 456 -15.02 4.27 -20.01
N TYR A 457 -14.53 3.92 -18.83
CA TYR A 457 -13.13 3.51 -18.64
C TYR A 457 -12.76 2.31 -19.50
N GLY A 458 -13.63 1.30 -19.57
CA GLY A 458 -13.42 0.12 -20.43
C GLY A 458 -13.31 0.50 -21.91
N VAL A 459 -14.22 1.35 -22.40
CA VAL A 459 -14.17 1.86 -23.78
C VAL A 459 -12.91 2.69 -24.04
N TRP A 460 -12.52 3.57 -23.12
CA TRP A 460 -11.32 4.40 -23.27
C TRP A 460 -10.04 3.56 -23.35
N LEU A 461 -9.89 2.53 -22.49
CA LEU A 461 -8.76 1.60 -22.57
C LEU A 461 -8.76 0.84 -23.89
N MET A 462 -9.90 0.30 -24.31
CA MET A 462 -10.01 -0.45 -25.56
C MET A 462 -9.66 0.41 -26.78
N VAL A 463 -10.26 1.59 -26.91
CA VAL A 463 -10.04 2.49 -28.06
C VAL A 463 -8.61 3.05 -28.06
N GLY A 464 -8.09 3.42 -26.88
CA GLY A 464 -6.80 4.07 -26.77
C GLY A 464 -5.60 3.13 -26.85
N LEU A 465 -5.75 1.84 -26.51
CA LEU A 465 -4.63 0.91 -26.38
C LEU A 465 -4.75 -0.36 -27.23
N CYS A 466 -5.95 -0.78 -27.63
CA CYS A 466 -6.19 -2.07 -28.28
C CYS A 466 -6.51 -1.96 -29.78
N THR A 467 -5.96 -0.97 -30.50
CA THR A 467 -6.14 -0.86 -31.96
C THR A 467 -5.62 -2.12 -32.65
N PRO A 468 -6.45 -2.93 -33.34
CA PRO A 468 -6.02 -4.20 -33.93
C PRO A 468 -4.97 -3.99 -35.02
N ASN A 469 -4.09 -4.98 -35.17
CA ASN A 469 -3.09 -5.10 -36.23
C ASN A 469 -3.11 -6.52 -36.82
N PRO A 470 -2.37 -6.80 -37.91
CA PRO A 470 -2.36 -8.13 -38.54
C PRO A 470 -1.90 -9.28 -37.63
N ASP A 471 -1.17 -8.98 -36.55
CA ASP A 471 -0.65 -9.96 -35.60
C ASP A 471 -1.55 -10.13 -34.35
N THR A 472 -2.70 -9.44 -34.31
CA THR A 472 -3.62 -9.50 -33.18
C THR A 472 -4.31 -10.87 -33.15
N PRO A 473 -4.26 -11.62 -32.04
CA PRO A 473 -4.90 -12.94 -31.96
C PRO A 473 -6.42 -12.84 -32.13
N ASP A 474 -6.98 -13.64 -33.05
CA ASP A 474 -8.42 -13.68 -33.36
C ASP A 474 -9.27 -13.95 -32.11
N GLU A 475 -8.78 -14.81 -31.21
CA GLU A 475 -9.46 -15.12 -29.95
C GLU A 475 -9.61 -13.90 -29.04
N ILE A 476 -8.54 -13.11 -28.88
CA ILE A 476 -8.55 -11.89 -28.06
C ILE A 476 -9.47 -10.85 -28.71
N LEU A 477 -9.36 -10.67 -30.02
CA LEU A 477 -10.20 -9.74 -30.77
C LEU A 477 -11.69 -10.12 -30.65
N GLY A 478 -12.02 -11.41 -30.82
CA GLY A 478 -13.38 -11.92 -30.66
C GLY A 478 -13.95 -11.68 -29.27
N ARG A 479 -13.15 -11.87 -28.21
CA ARG A 479 -13.56 -11.58 -26.83
C ARG A 479 -13.83 -10.09 -26.59
N LEU A 480 -12.95 -9.21 -27.08
CA LEU A 480 -13.11 -7.75 -26.97
C LEU A 480 -14.34 -7.26 -27.74
N LEU A 481 -14.56 -7.75 -28.96
CA LEU A 481 -15.74 -7.40 -29.77
C LEU A 481 -17.04 -7.91 -29.14
N SER A 482 -17.04 -9.14 -28.62
CA SER A 482 -18.21 -9.72 -27.96
C SER A 482 -18.66 -8.88 -26.75
N VAL A 483 -17.72 -8.52 -25.86
CA VAL A 483 -18.06 -7.70 -24.70
C VAL A 483 -18.45 -6.27 -25.10
N LEU A 484 -17.82 -5.71 -26.14
CA LEU A 484 -18.18 -4.39 -26.66
C LEU A 484 -19.61 -4.36 -27.21
N PHE A 485 -20.00 -5.36 -28.01
CA PHE A 485 -21.36 -5.44 -28.54
C PHE A 485 -22.39 -5.66 -27.44
N HIS A 486 -22.07 -6.48 -26.43
CA HIS A 486 -22.92 -6.63 -25.26
C HIS A 486 -23.10 -5.30 -24.50
N TRP A 487 -21.99 -4.61 -24.21
CA TRP A 487 -22.02 -3.30 -23.56
C TRP A 487 -22.82 -2.27 -24.37
N PHE A 488 -22.61 -2.21 -25.69
CA PHE A 488 -23.34 -1.34 -26.59
C PHE A 488 -24.84 -1.67 -26.59
N HIS A 489 -25.21 -2.95 -26.65
CA HIS A 489 -26.60 -3.37 -26.58
C HIS A 489 -27.24 -2.91 -25.27
N VAL A 490 -26.65 -3.25 -24.12
CA VAL A 490 -27.18 -2.89 -22.78
C VAL A 490 -27.31 -1.37 -22.60
N THR A 491 -26.31 -0.62 -23.05
CA THR A 491 -26.32 0.84 -22.93
C THR A 491 -27.19 1.51 -23.99
N SER A 492 -27.44 0.91 -25.15
CA SER A 492 -28.29 1.54 -26.17
C SER A 492 -29.76 1.71 -25.73
N PHE A 493 -30.26 0.82 -24.87
CA PHE A 493 -31.62 0.90 -24.32
C PHE A 493 -31.73 1.69 -23.01
N SER A 494 -30.60 1.91 -22.32
CA SER A 494 -30.59 2.55 -21.00
C SER A 494 -30.54 4.09 -21.06
N TYR A 495 -30.47 4.68 -22.25
CA TYR A 495 -30.30 6.12 -22.46
C TYR A 495 -31.23 6.62 -23.57
N THR A 496 -32.54 6.62 -23.31
CA THR A 496 -33.44 7.54 -24.02
C THR A 496 -33.38 8.90 -23.33
N GLY A 497 -32.71 9.85 -24.00
CA GLY A 497 -32.85 11.32 -23.92
C GLY A 497 -33.17 11.95 -22.57
#